data_AF-A0A954D5L7-F1
#
_entry.id   AF-A0A954D5L7-F1
#
_cell.length_a   1.000
_cell.length_b   1.000
_cell.length_c   1.000
_cell.angle_alpha   90.00
_cell.angle_beta   90.00
_cell.angle_gamma   90.00
#
_symmetry.space_group_name_H-M   'P 1'
#
loop_
_entity.id
_entity.type
_entity.pdbx_description
1 polymer ?
#
loop_
_entity_poly.entity_id
_entity_poly.type
_entity_poly.pdbx_seq_one_letter_code
_entity_poly.pdbx_strand_id
1 'polypeptide(L)'
;GVMLTVDIVGITTSTVNEVDARSFNIQYISGDANEDETLDVGDVITLLSILFSGQDQQACDAALDPNGDGSTDIGDAIYLLSYLFSGGPPPVGVFPGPGGDPFECVPPLP
;
A
#
# COMPACT_ATOMS: atom_id res chain seq x y z
N GLY A 1 4.99 21.27 -28.19
CA GLY A 1 4.58 21.14 -26.78
C GLY A 1 5.29 19.94 -26.20
N VAL A 2 5.71 20.04 -24.96
CA VAL A 2 6.66 19.17 -24.25
C VAL A 2 6.35 17.67 -24.41
N MET A 3 7.40 16.88 -24.67
CA MET A 3 7.38 15.42 -24.57
C MET A 3 7.13 15.03 -23.11
N LEU A 4 5.98 14.45 -22.80
CA LEU A 4 5.86 13.63 -21.60
C LEU A 4 6.28 12.21 -22.02
N THR A 5 7.54 11.89 -21.78
CA THR A 5 8.02 10.51 -21.80
C THR A 5 7.28 9.77 -20.69
N VAL A 6 6.27 8.98 -21.04
CA VAL A 6 5.76 7.96 -20.14
C VAL A 6 6.73 6.80 -20.26
N ASP A 7 7.56 6.62 -19.25
CA ASP A 7 8.47 5.48 -19.16
C ASP A 7 7.62 4.25 -18.76
N ILE A 8 6.86 3.72 -19.72
CA ILE A 8 6.15 2.46 -19.54
C ILE A 8 7.12 1.37 -19.96
N VAL A 9 7.78 0.76 -18.97
CA VAL A 9 8.47 -0.51 -19.17
C VAL A 9 7.43 -1.53 -19.64
N GLY A 10 7.37 -1.79 -20.97
CA GLY A 10 6.86 -3.05 -21.51
C GLY A 10 5.61 -3.06 -22.39
N ILE A 11 4.96 -1.95 -22.76
CA ILE A 11 3.80 -2.03 -23.67
C ILE A 11 4.23 -1.83 -25.13
N THR A 12 4.52 -2.94 -25.82
CA THR A 12 4.73 -2.95 -27.28
C THR A 12 3.41 -3.13 -28.03
N THR A 13 3.01 -2.06 -28.73
CA THR A 13 2.30 -2.02 -30.03
C THR A 13 1.01 -2.82 -30.29
N SER A 14 0.02 -2.04 -30.74
CA SER A 14 -1.05 -2.36 -31.73
C SER A 14 -2.43 -2.71 -31.16
N THR A 15 -3.40 -1.86 -31.52
CA THR A 15 -4.87 -1.88 -31.28
C THR A 15 -5.34 -1.59 -29.85
N VAL A 16 -5.52 -0.31 -29.51
CA VAL A 16 -6.33 0.13 -28.36
C VAL A 16 -7.83 0.04 -28.71
N ASN A 17 -8.39 -1.16 -28.69
CA ASN A 17 -9.84 -1.32 -28.82
C ASN A 17 -10.51 -1.89 -27.56
N GLU A 18 -9.74 -2.14 -26.52
CA GLU A 18 -10.22 -2.37 -25.17
C GLU A 18 -9.24 -1.62 -24.28
N VAL A 19 -9.72 -0.62 -23.54
CA VAL A 19 -9.02 -0.20 -22.33
C VAL A 19 -9.23 -1.37 -21.38
N ASP A 20 -8.45 -2.42 -21.59
CA ASP A 20 -8.30 -3.50 -20.64
C ASP A 20 -8.02 -2.80 -19.31
N ALA A 21 -8.90 -3.01 -18.33
CA ALA A 21 -8.73 -2.55 -16.97
C ALA A 21 -7.57 -3.36 -16.36
N ARG A 22 -6.38 -3.20 -16.98
CA ARG A 22 -5.14 -3.79 -16.56
C ARG A 22 -5.02 -3.40 -15.12
N SER A 23 -5.18 -4.41 -14.28
CA SER A 23 -4.81 -4.43 -12.89
C SER A 23 -3.55 -3.56 -12.77
N PHE A 24 -3.74 -2.32 -12.32
CA PHE A 24 -2.61 -1.49 -11.94
C PHE A 24 -2.14 -2.17 -10.67
N ASN A 25 -1.11 -3.01 -10.80
CA ASN A 25 -0.47 -3.63 -9.65
C ASN A 25 0.21 -2.50 -8.88
N ILE A 26 -0.54 -1.87 -7.98
CA ILE A 26 -0.02 -0.90 -7.03
C ILE A 26 0.64 -1.73 -5.95
N GLN A 27 1.96 -1.60 -5.86
CA GLN A 27 2.73 -2.21 -4.80
C GLN A 27 2.50 -1.42 -3.52
N TYR A 28 2.48 -2.12 -2.40
CA TYR A 28 2.44 -1.51 -1.08
C TYR A 28 3.37 -2.25 -0.12
N ILE A 29 3.73 -1.57 0.96
CA ILE A 29 4.35 -2.18 2.12
C ILE A 29 3.29 -2.21 3.22
N SER A 30 3.02 -3.40 3.76
CA SER A 30 2.08 -3.53 4.88
C SER A 30 2.56 -2.70 6.07
N GLY A 31 1.73 -1.76 6.50
CA GLY A 31 2.04 -0.80 7.56
C GLY A 31 2.69 0.51 7.11
N ASP A 32 3.04 0.69 5.83
CA ASP A 32 3.55 1.94 5.26
C ASP A 32 2.37 2.81 4.82
N ALA A 33 1.86 3.61 5.76
CA ALA A 33 0.63 4.37 5.55
C ALA A 33 0.89 5.71 4.86
N ASN A 34 2.12 6.21 4.88
CA ASN A 34 2.51 7.48 4.26
C ASN A 34 3.25 7.31 2.91
N GLU A 35 3.44 6.06 2.46
CA GLU A 35 4.07 5.66 1.20
C GLU A 35 5.53 6.17 1.07
N ASP A 36 6.26 6.23 2.19
CA ASP A 36 7.66 6.67 2.20
C ASP A 36 8.69 5.52 2.12
N GLU A 37 8.20 4.30 1.95
CA GLU A 37 8.95 3.04 1.85
C GLU A 37 9.65 2.63 3.15
N THR A 38 9.34 3.30 4.27
CA THR A 38 9.92 3.00 5.57
C THR A 38 8.83 2.74 6.61
N LEU A 39 9.07 1.75 7.48
CA LEU A 39 8.18 1.49 8.61
C LEU A 39 8.66 2.27 9.83
N ASP A 40 8.00 3.38 10.14
CA ASP A 40 8.32 4.24 11.26
C ASP A 40 7.09 4.88 11.95
N VAL A 41 7.32 5.89 12.78
CA VAL A 41 6.23 6.55 13.54
C VAL A 41 5.34 7.43 12.65
N GLY A 42 5.83 7.87 11.50
CA GLY A 42 5.10 8.61 10.48
C GLY A 42 3.90 7.82 9.94
N ASP A 43 4.04 6.51 9.80
CA ASP A 43 2.95 5.61 9.41
C ASP A 43 1.81 5.63 10.42
N VAL A 44 2.16 5.47 11.70
CA VAL A 44 1.18 5.46 12.79
C VAL A 44 0.43 6.78 12.84
N ILE A 45 1.13 7.90 12.67
CA ILE A 45 0.51 9.23 12.65
C ILE A 45 -0.44 9.36 11.46
N THR A 46 -0.03 8.90 10.27
CA THR A 46 -0.84 8.96 9.05
C THR A 46 -2.10 8.10 9.15
N LEU A 47 -1.96 6.86 9.64
CA LEU A 47 -3.07 5.95 9.90
C LEU A 47 -4.10 6.57 10.87
N LEU A 48 -3.63 7.13 11.99
CA LEU A 48 -4.52 7.82 12.95
C LEU A 48 -5.16 9.08 12.33
N SER A 49 -4.46 9.77 11.44
CA SER A 49 -4.99 10.93 10.71
C SER A 49 -6.13 10.52 9.76
N ILE A 50 -5.98 9.40 9.06
CA ILE A 50 -7.03 8.79 8.23
C ILE A 50 -8.25 8.44 9.10
N LEU A 51 -8.04 7.73 10.21
CA LEU A 51 -9.12 7.25 11.09
C LEU A 51 -9.92 8.37 11.77
N PHE A 52 -9.25 9.43 12.22
CA PHE A 52 -9.88 10.43 13.10
C PHE A 52 -9.98 11.84 12.53
N SER A 53 -9.16 12.18 11.53
CA SER A 53 -9.15 13.52 10.92
C SER A 53 -9.74 13.53 9.51
N GLY A 54 -10.15 12.37 8.99
CA GLY A 54 -10.76 12.24 7.67
C GLY A 54 -9.81 12.66 6.55
N GLN A 55 -8.51 12.44 6.72
CA GLN A 55 -7.58 12.61 5.61
C GLN A 55 -7.90 11.62 4.50
N ASP A 56 -7.82 12.10 3.26
CA ASP A 56 -7.99 11.26 2.09
C ASP A 56 -6.95 10.14 2.14
N GLN A 57 -7.47 8.91 2.10
CA GLN A 57 -6.66 7.72 2.02
C GLN A 57 -5.94 7.67 0.67
N GLN A 58 -4.62 7.83 0.70
CA GLN A 58 -3.75 7.69 -0.47
C GLN A 58 -3.21 6.26 -0.59
N ALA A 59 -2.86 5.68 0.55
CA ALA A 59 -2.42 4.30 0.64
C ALA A 59 -3.55 3.30 0.36
N CYS A 60 -3.16 2.18 -0.21
CA CYS A 60 -4.01 1.02 -0.41
C CYS A 60 -4.53 0.44 0.92
N ASP A 61 -5.77 -0.07 0.95
CA ASP A 61 -6.40 -0.63 2.16
C ASP A 61 -5.51 -1.65 2.87
N ALA A 62 -4.80 -2.47 2.10
CA ALA A 62 -3.92 -3.50 2.64
C ALA A 62 -2.64 -2.93 3.29
N ALA A 63 -2.21 -1.72 2.94
CA ALA A 63 -1.14 -1.01 3.65
C ALA A 63 -1.61 -0.52 5.02
N LEU A 64 -2.91 -0.29 5.18
CA LEU A 64 -3.52 0.21 6.41
C LEU A 64 -4.01 -0.89 7.36
N ASP A 65 -3.86 -2.16 7.00
CA ASP A 65 -4.17 -3.34 7.83
C ASP A 65 -2.89 -4.16 8.13
N PRO A 66 -1.91 -3.58 8.86
CA PRO A 66 -0.69 -4.28 9.26
C PRO A 66 -0.95 -5.50 10.15
N ASN A 67 -2.10 -5.58 10.81
CA ASN A 67 -2.44 -6.70 11.68
C ASN A 67 -3.08 -7.88 10.91
N GLY A 68 -3.61 -7.61 9.72
CA GLY A 68 -4.15 -8.57 8.76
C GLY A 68 -5.54 -9.11 9.12
N ASP A 69 -6.35 -8.37 9.88
CA ASP A 69 -7.69 -8.80 10.31
C ASP A 69 -8.81 -8.40 9.34
N GLY A 70 -8.45 -7.68 8.27
CA GLY A 70 -9.34 -7.22 7.21
C GLY A 70 -10.09 -5.93 7.52
N SER A 71 -9.74 -5.23 8.60
CA SER A 71 -10.31 -3.93 8.96
C SER A 71 -9.21 -2.91 9.20
N THR A 72 -9.37 -1.69 8.69
CA THR A 72 -8.52 -0.55 9.06
C THR A 72 -9.09 0.12 10.30
N ASP A 73 -8.50 -0.10 11.46
CA ASP A 73 -8.94 0.46 12.74
C ASP A 73 -7.80 0.79 13.72
N ILE A 74 -8.15 1.05 14.98
CA ILE A 74 -7.16 1.42 16.01
C ILE A 74 -6.22 0.27 16.37
N GLY A 75 -6.63 -0.97 16.15
CA GLY A 75 -5.85 -2.18 16.32
C GLY A 75 -4.58 -2.16 15.47
N ASP A 76 -4.67 -1.65 14.24
CA ASP A 76 -3.54 -1.51 13.32
C ASP A 76 -2.47 -0.55 13.83
N ALA A 77 -2.88 0.60 14.35
CA ALA A 77 -1.98 1.57 14.95
C ALA A 77 -1.27 0.98 16.19
N ILE A 78 -2.01 0.24 17.02
CA ILE A 78 -1.44 -0.45 18.19
C ILE A 78 -0.46 -1.54 17.77
N TYR A 79 -0.80 -2.29 16.71
CA TYR A 79 0.05 -3.35 16.16
C TYR A 79 1.39 -2.77 15.67
N LEU A 80 1.36 -1.70 14.89
CA LEU A 80 2.58 -1.02 14.41
C LEU A 80 3.44 -0.47 15.57
N LEU A 81 2.83 0.16 16.57
CA LEU A 81 3.56 0.62 17.76
C LEU A 81 4.23 -0.53 18.53
N SER A 82 3.56 -1.69 18.61
CA SER A 82 4.12 -2.90 19.21
C SER A 82 5.35 -3.41 18.43
N TYR A 83 5.27 -3.46 17.10
CA TYR A 83 6.40 -3.80 16.23
C TYR A 83 7.58 -2.82 16.42
N LEU A 84 7.33 -1.52 16.34
CA LEU A 84 8.36 -0.48 16.37
C LEU A 84 9.08 -0.37 17.72
N PHE A 85 8.35 -0.53 18.83
CA PHE A 85 8.88 -0.16 20.16
C PHE A 85 8.89 -1.29 21.19
N SER A 86 8.14 -2.37 20.95
CA SER A 86 7.95 -3.45 21.95
C SER A 86 8.48 -4.81 21.49
N GLY A 87 9.08 -4.89 20.30
CA GLY A 87 9.54 -6.16 19.73
C GLY A 87 8.37 -7.08 19.33
N GLY A 88 7.23 -6.50 18.98
CA GLY A 88 6.09 -7.20 18.42
C GLY A 88 6.41 -7.86 17.07
N PRO A 89 5.50 -8.73 16.58
CA PRO A 89 5.65 -9.33 15.24
C PRO A 89 5.65 -8.24 14.15
N PRO A 90 6.35 -8.47 13.02
CA PRO A 90 6.28 -7.55 11.89
C PRO A 90 4.87 -7.53 11.26
N PRO A 91 4.49 -6.48 10.52
CA PRO A 91 3.22 -6.42 9.80
C PRO A 91 2.97 -7.64 8.91
N VAL A 92 1.71 -8.08 8.83
CA VAL A 92 1.31 -9.20 7.99
C VAL A 92 1.44 -8.77 6.53
N GLY A 93 2.22 -9.52 5.75
CA GLY A 93 2.53 -9.13 4.38
C GLY A 93 3.80 -8.28 4.24
N VAL A 94 4.69 -8.25 5.24
CA VAL A 94 6.04 -7.73 5.00
C VAL A 94 6.88 -8.67 4.14
N PHE A 95 7.62 -8.03 3.24
CA PHE A 95 8.68 -8.52 2.36
C PHE A 95 8.27 -9.30 1.10
N PRO A 96 8.46 -8.72 -0.11
CA PRO A 96 8.86 -9.53 -1.24
C PRO A 96 10.23 -10.11 -0.89
N GLY A 97 10.27 -11.41 -0.56
CA GLY A 97 11.53 -12.14 -0.56
C GLY A 97 12.22 -12.03 -1.93
N PRO A 98 13.47 -12.49 -2.10
CA PRO A 98 14.10 -12.52 -3.42
C PRO A 98 13.28 -13.40 -4.37
N GLY A 99 12.46 -12.78 -5.23
CA GLY A 99 11.51 -13.44 -6.12
C GLY A 99 10.03 -13.38 -5.70
N GLY A 100 9.68 -12.67 -4.63
CA GLY A 100 8.32 -12.46 -4.17
C GLY A 100 7.63 -11.35 -4.95
N ASP A 101 6.46 -11.66 -5.47
CA ASP A 101 5.47 -10.70 -5.92
C ASP A 101 5.15 -9.70 -4.78
N PRO A 102 5.21 -8.38 -5.05
CA PRO A 102 4.67 -7.40 -4.14
C PRO A 102 3.17 -7.66 -4.04
N PHE A 103 2.66 -7.73 -2.80
CA PHE A 103 1.24 -7.96 -2.56
C PHE A 103 0.44 -6.97 -3.40
N GLU A 104 -0.42 -7.50 -4.27
CA GLU A 104 -1.16 -6.66 -5.22
C GLU A 104 -2.28 -5.94 -4.46
N CYS A 105 -2.32 -4.61 -4.54
CA CYS A 105 -3.52 -3.88 -4.19
C CYS A 105 -4.57 -4.15 -5.27
N VAL A 106 -5.42 -5.14 -5.03
CA VAL A 106 -6.61 -5.37 -5.85
C VAL A 106 -7.69 -4.41 -5.33
N PRO A 107 -8.03 -3.32 -6.05
CA PRO A 107 -9.16 -2.48 -5.66
C PRO A 107 -10.43 -3.33 -5.59
N PRO A 108 -11.36 -3.04 -4.66
CA PRO A 108 -12.62 -3.77 -4.60
C PRO A 108 -13.34 -3.70 -5.95
N LEU A 109 -13.78 -4.86 -6.45
CA LEU A 109 -14.52 -4.94 -7.72
C LEU A 109 -15.82 -4.09 -7.62
N PRO A 110 -16.20 -3.36 -8.69
CA PRO A 110 -17.40 -2.53 -8.71
C PRO A 110 -18.71 -3.32 -8.58
#